data_AF-A0A358DF36-F1
#
_entry.id   AF-A0A358DF36-F1
#
_cell.length_a   1.000
_cell.length_b   1.000
_cell.length_c   1.000
_cell.angle_alpha   90.00
_cell.angle_beta   90.00
_cell.angle_gamma   90.00
#
_symmetry.space_group_name_H-M   'P 1'
#
loop_
_entity.id
_entity.type
_entity.pdbx_description
1 polymer ?
#
loop_
_entity_poly.entity_id
_entity_poly.type
_entity_poly.pdbx_seq_one_letter_code
_entity_poly.pdbx_strand_id
1 'polypeptide(L)' 'MEKKELIEKINTLRKEKNAIILAHYYQESDIQDIADFVGDSLALAQWAAKTTADIIVLCGVHFMGETAKILSPQKRV' A
#
# COMPACT_ATOMS: atom_id res chain seq x y z
N MET A 1 8.35 6.65 19.96
CA MET A 1 9.24 6.27 18.86
C MET A 1 9.38 7.45 17.95
N GLU A 2 10.60 7.75 17.51
CA GLU A 2 10.80 8.83 16.53
C GLU A 2 10.33 8.39 15.14
N LYS A 3 9.95 9.35 14.28
CA LYS A 3 9.46 9.10 12.92
C LYS A 3 10.40 8.21 12.11
N LYS A 4 11.72 8.43 12.23
CA LYS A 4 12.75 7.62 11.57
C LYS A 4 12.70 6.15 11.99
N GLU A 5 12.50 5.88 13.28
CA GLU A 5 12.37 4.51 13.80
C GLU A 5 11.12 3.81 13.27
N LEU A 6 10.01 4.54 13.10
CA LEU A 6 8.79 4.00 12.51
C LEU A 6 8.99 3.61 11.05
N ILE A 7 9.61 4.49 10.26
CA ILE A 7 9.89 4.23 8.83
C ILE A 7 10.79 3.00 8.67
N GLU A 8 11.86 2.88 9.46
CA GLU A 8 12.74 1.72 9.42
C GLU A 8 12.01 0.41 9.76
N LYS A 9 11.14 0.43 10.77
CA LYS A 9 10.32 -0.75 11.11
C LYS A 9 9.34 -1.10 10.01
N ILE A 10 8.67 -0.12 9.39
CA ILE A 10 7.76 -0.34 8.26
C ILE A 10 8.53 -0.96 7.08
N ASN A 11 9.70 -0.42 6.75
CA ASN A 11 10.54 -0.92 5.66
C ASN A 11 11.05 -2.34 5.92
N THR A 12 11.38 -2.67 7.17
CA THR A 12 11.74 -4.03 7.57
C THR A 12 10.56 -4.98 7.40
N LEU A 13 9.39 -4.62 7.96
CA LEU A 13 8.20 -5.46 7.92
C LEU A 13 7.67 -5.69 6.51
N ARG A 14 7.67 -4.66 5.65
CA ARG A 14 7.16 -4.81 4.27
C ARG A 14 8.03 -5.75 3.45
N LYS A 15 9.36 -5.77 3.67
CA LYS A 15 10.27 -6.73 3.03
C LYS A 15 10.04 -8.15 3.53
N GLU A 16 9.99 -8.34 4.86
CA GLU A 16 9.77 -9.65 5.47
C GLU A 16 8.45 -10.29 5.06
N LYS A 17 7.41 -9.47 4.87
CA LYS A 17 6.06 -9.94 4.54
C LYS A 17 5.76 -9.93 3.04
N ASN A 18 6.72 -9.58 2.19
CA ASN A 18 6.49 -9.36 0.77
C ASN A 18 5.24 -8.49 0.52
N ALA A 19 5.23 -7.32 1.17
CA ALA A 19 4.13 -6.37 1.14
C ALA A 19 4.49 -5.14 0.31
N ILE A 20 3.50 -4.61 -0.41
CA ILE A 20 3.59 -3.28 -1.04
C ILE A 20 2.66 -2.29 -0.36
N ILE A 21 3.05 -1.02 -0.38
CA ILE A 21 2.27 0.10 0.15
C ILE A 21 1.77 0.94 -1.03
N LEU A 22 0.44 1.08 -1.13
CA LEU A 22 -0.24 1.85 -2.16
C LEU A 22 -0.91 3.07 -1.51
N ALA A 23 -0.58 4.28 -1.92
CA ALA A 23 -1.11 5.50 -1.31
C ALA A 23 -1.90 6.37 -2.28
N HIS A 24 -3.04 6.88 -1.83
CA HIS A 24 -3.80 7.88 -2.59
C HIS A 24 -3.14 9.26 -2.49
N TYR A 25 -3.32 10.11 -3.51
CA TYR A 25 -2.79 11.48 -3.54
C TYR A 25 -3.19 12.36 -2.33
N TYR A 26 -4.27 12.01 -1.64
CA TYR A 26 -4.78 12.74 -0.48
C TYR A 26 -4.19 12.30 0.86
N GLN A 27 -3.28 11.31 0.87
CA GLN A 27 -2.57 10.94 2.09
C GLN A 27 -1.57 12.00 2.50
N GLU A 28 -1.20 12.02 3.78
CA GLU A 28 -0.12 12.88 4.29
C GLU A 28 1.21 12.58 3.58
N SER A 29 2.09 13.58 3.45
CA SER A 29 3.39 13.45 2.79
C SER A 29 4.20 12.28 3.34
N ASP A 30 4.14 12.09 4.65
CA ASP A 30 4.87 11.04 5.36
C ASP A 30 4.48 9.62 4.92
N ILE A 31 3.23 9.44 4.50
CA ILE A 31 2.71 8.18 3.97
C ILE A 31 3.08 8.03 2.49
N GLN A 32 3.03 9.12 1.72
CA GLN A 32 3.42 9.12 0.32
C GLN A 32 4.92 8.79 0.16
N ASP A 33 5.77 9.35 1.03
CA ASP A 33 7.23 9.16 1.02
C ASP A 33 7.65 7.69 1.23
N ILE A 34 6.82 6.88 1.91
CA ILE A 34 7.08 5.46 2.16
C ILE A 34 6.30 4.52 1.24
N ALA A 35 5.40 5.05 0.40
CA ALA A 35 4.60 4.24 -0.51
C ALA A 35 5.46 3.71 -1.67
N ASP A 36 5.17 2.49 -2.12
CA ASP A 36 5.79 1.95 -3.33
C ASP A 36 5.17 2.58 -4.58
N PHE A 37 3.87 2.92 -4.52
CA PHE A 37 3.16 3.65 -5.56
C PHE A 37 2.18 4.66 -4.98
N VAL A 38 2.19 5.87 -5.55
CA VAL A 38 1.23 6.94 -5.23
C VAL A 38 0.39 7.22 -6.47
N GLY A 39 -0.94 7.24 -6.32
CA GLY A 39 -1.85 7.34 -7.47
C GLY A 39 -3.28 7.76 -7.13
N ASP A 40 -4.08 7.98 -8.17
CA ASP A 40 -5.54 8.07 -8.07
C ASP A 40 -6.18 6.68 -7.97
N SER A 41 -7.51 6.64 -7.88
CA SER A 41 -8.27 5.39 -7.77
C SER A 41 -8.00 4.39 -8.88
N LEU A 42 -7.85 4.86 -10.13
CA LEU A 42 -7.64 3.99 -11.28
C LEU A 42 -6.22 3.42 -11.27
N ALA A 43 -5.22 4.26 -11.03
CA ALA A 43 -3.82 3.86 -10.95
C ALA A 43 -3.61 2.81 -9.84
N LEU A 44 -4.17 3.05 -8.65
CA LEU A 44 -4.03 2.12 -7.53
C LEU A 44 -4.74 0.78 -7.80
N ALA A 45 -5.91 0.78 -8.44
CA ALA A 45 -6.60 -0.44 -8.85
C ALA A 45 -5.76 -1.26 -9.86
N GLN A 46 -5.14 -0.60 -10.83
CA GLN A 46 -4.25 -1.26 -11.80
C GLN A 46 -3.01 -1.86 -11.13
N TRP A 47 -2.40 -1.16 -10.17
CA TRP A 47 -1.27 -1.68 -9.39
C TRP A 47 -1.68 -2.87 -8.52
N ALA A 48 -2.83 -2.80 -7.85
CA ALA A 48 -3.38 -3.89 -7.07
C ALA A 48 -3.63 -5.16 -7.92
N ALA A 49 -4.04 -5.02 -9.18
CA ALA A 49 -4.22 -6.15 -10.09
C ALA A 49 -2.89 -6.75 -10.61
N LYS A 50 -1.86 -5.92 -10.82
CA LYS A 50 -0.58 -6.34 -11.42
C LYS A 50 0.44 -6.86 -10.41
N THR A 51 0.34 -6.47 -9.14
CA THR A 51 1.34 -6.80 -8.13
C THR A 51 1.47 -8.31 -7.89
N THR A 52 2.70 -8.76 -7.66
CA THR A 52 3.04 -10.13 -7.23
C THR A 52 3.30 -10.22 -5.73
N ALA A 53 3.14 -9.12 -4.98
CA ALA A 53 3.26 -9.10 -3.53
C ALA A 53 2.16 -9.94 -2.87
N ASP A 54 2.44 -10.49 -1.68
CA ASP A 54 1.47 -11.29 -0.92
C ASP A 54 0.49 -10.41 -0.14
N ILE A 55 0.93 -9.19 0.21
CA ILE A 55 0.17 -8.22 1.00
C ILE A 55 0.12 -6.86 0.28
N ILE A 56 -1.06 -6.25 0.24
CA ILE A 56 -1.27 -4.88 -0.21
C ILE A 56 -1.69 -4.04 0.99
N VAL A 57 -0.87 -3.09 1.41
CA VAL A 57 -1.25 -2.08 2.39
C VAL A 57 -1.80 -0.88 1.63
N LEU A 58 -3.12 -0.76 1.58
CA LEU A 58 -3.77 0.34 0.88
C LEU A 58 -4.03 1.54 1.82
N CYS A 59 -3.24 2.58 1.67
CA CYS A 59 -3.41 3.87 2.32
C CYS A 59 -4.40 4.74 1.52
N GLY A 60 -5.68 4.44 1.68
CA GLY A 60 -6.80 5.13 1.04
C GLY A 60 -8.06 5.04 1.90
N VAL A 61 -9.22 5.15 1.26
CA VAL A 61 -10.52 4.95 1.92
C VAL A 61 -11.05 3.54 1.68
N HIS A 62 -12.06 3.13 2.46
CA HIS A 62 -12.51 1.74 2.56
C HIS A 62 -12.82 1.06 1.21
N PHE A 63 -13.61 1.71 0.34
CA PHE A 63 -14.01 1.12 -0.94
C PHE A 63 -12.83 0.83 -1.87
N MET A 64 -11.73 1.59 -1.73
CA MET A 64 -10.53 1.36 -2.52
C MET A 64 -9.86 0.06 -2.05
N GLY A 65 -9.92 -0.23 -0.75
CA GLY A 65 -9.46 -1.49 -0.15
C GLY A 65 -10.26 -2.68 -0.65
N GLU A 66 -11.59 -2.54 -0.69
CA GLU A 66 -12.49 -3.54 -1.27
C GLU A 66 -12.20 -3.75 -2.75
N THR A 67 -11.96 -2.69 -3.51
CA THR A 67 -11.58 -2.76 -4.94
C THR A 67 -10.28 -3.54 -5.12
N ALA A 68 -9.24 -3.22 -4.33
CA ALA A 68 -7.99 -3.95 -4.36
C ALA A 68 -8.17 -5.44 -3.99
N LYS A 69 -9.05 -5.74 -3.01
CA LYS A 69 -9.36 -7.12 -2.62
C LYS A 69 -10.14 -7.89 -3.69
N ILE A 70 -11.07 -7.25 -4.39
CA ILE A 70 -11.79 -7.83 -5.53
C ILE A 70 -10.82 -8.20 -6.65
N LEU A 71 -9.87 -7.31 -6.96
CA LEU A 71 -8.87 -7.51 -8.02
C LEU A 71 -7.75 -8.49 -7.61
N SER A 72 -7.50 -8.65 -6.32
CA SER A 72 -6.50 -9.54 -5.75
C SER A 72 -7.11 -10.47 -4.69
N PRO A 73 -8.01 -11.40 -5.08
CA PRO A 73 -8.82 -12.17 -4.14
C PRO A 73 -7.99 -13.08 -3.23
N GLN A 74 -6.83 -13.56 -3.70
CA GLN A 74 -5.94 -14.44 -2.94
C GLN A 74 -4.94 -13.68 -2.04
N LYS A 75 -4.79 -12.37 -2.22
CA LYS A 75 -3.84 -11.56 -1.45
C LYS A 75 -4.49 -11.05 -0.18
N ARG A 76 -3.66 -10.72 0.82
CA ARG A 76 -4.12 -9.96 1.98
C ARG A 76 -4.13 -8.48 1.60
N VAL A 77 -5.25 -7.80 1.83
CA VAL A 77 -5.42 -6.35 1.67
C VAL A 77 -5.81 -5.78 3.02
#